data_AF-A0A9X3AWN0-F1
#
_entry.id   AF-A0A9X3AWN0-F1
#
_cell.length_a   1.000
_cell.length_b   1.000
_cell.length_c   1.000
_cell.angle_alpha   90.00
_cell.angle_beta   90.00
_cell.angle_gamma   90.00
#
_symmetry.space_group_name_H-M   'P 1'
#
loop_
_entity.id
_entity.type
_entity.pdbx_description
1 polymer ?
#
loop_
_entity_poly.entity_id
_entity_poly.type
_entity_poly.pdbx_seq_one_letter_code
_entity_poly.pdbx_strand_id
1 'polypeptide(L)'
;MSENCCPICQQNNQCSMANGQSIATCWCMNTGFSAVDLIKQYLHQHPQVSLNKQQCVCRDCLEKMAASQLTAQTSVQIYIPE
;
A
#
# COMPACT_ATOMS: atom_id res chain seq x y z
N MET A 1 7.47 -19.85 -0.86
CA MET A 1 7.33 -18.51 -0.22
C MET A 1 5.92 -18.04 -0.48
N SER A 2 5.19 -17.67 0.56
CA SER A 2 3.72 -17.54 0.53
C SER A 2 3.29 -16.29 -0.23
N GLU A 3 2.92 -16.44 -1.51
CA GLU A 3 2.35 -15.39 -2.37
C GLU A 3 1.05 -14.79 -1.79
N ASN A 4 0.48 -15.45 -0.78
CA ASN A 4 -0.71 -15.04 -0.05
C ASN A 4 -0.43 -14.21 1.22
N CYS A 5 0.83 -13.93 1.58
CA CYS A 5 1.15 -13.14 2.77
C CYS A 5 1.53 -11.70 2.41
N CYS A 6 0.95 -10.75 3.14
CA CYS A 6 1.30 -9.34 3.05
C CYS A 6 2.71 -9.13 3.64
N PRO A 7 3.65 -8.54 2.90
CA PRO A 7 5.01 -8.31 3.39
C PRO A 7 5.09 -7.27 4.52
N ILE A 8 4.02 -6.50 4.75
CA ILE A 8 3.97 -5.44 5.76
C ILE A 8 3.48 -5.97 7.12
N CYS A 9 2.38 -6.72 7.13
CA CYS A 9 1.75 -7.19 8.37
C CYS A 9 1.77 -8.71 8.54
N GLN A 10 2.31 -9.44 7.56
CA GLN A 10 2.40 -10.91 7.50
C GLN A 10 1.03 -11.64 7.53
N GLN A 11 -0.08 -10.90 7.46
CA GLN A 11 -1.43 -11.45 7.32
C GLN A 11 -1.74 -11.84 5.87
N ASN A 12 -2.88 -12.49 5.65
CA ASN A 12 -3.34 -12.82 4.30
C ASN A 12 -3.51 -11.55 3.44
N ASN A 13 -2.87 -11.49 2.27
CA ASN A 13 -2.96 -10.35 1.35
C ASN A 13 -4.18 -10.39 0.42
N GLN A 14 -4.92 -11.51 0.41
CA GLN A 14 -6.08 -11.72 -0.44
C GLN A 14 -5.76 -11.50 -1.93
N CYS A 15 -4.58 -11.90 -2.38
CA CYS A 15 -4.17 -11.80 -3.78
C CYS A 15 -5.01 -12.75 -4.64
N SER A 16 -5.89 -12.20 -5.48
CA SER A 16 -6.71 -12.99 -6.41
C SER A 16 -5.87 -13.82 -7.38
N MET A 17 -4.75 -13.27 -7.89
CA MET A 17 -3.88 -14.01 -8.82
C MET A 17 -3.24 -15.24 -8.16
N ALA A 18 -2.82 -15.12 -6.89
CA ALA A 18 -2.28 -16.25 -6.13
C ALA A 18 -3.34 -17.32 -5.80
N ASN A 19 -4.63 -16.96 -5.90
CA ASN A 19 -5.76 -17.89 -5.80
C ASN A 19 -6.27 -18.36 -7.17
N GLY A 20 -5.51 -18.13 -8.26
CA GLY A 20 -5.88 -18.54 -9.62
C GLY A 20 -7.01 -17.73 -10.26
N GLN A 21 -7.35 -16.58 -9.69
CA GLN A 21 -8.38 -15.68 -10.22
C GLN A 21 -7.76 -14.59 -11.11
N SER A 22 -8.60 -13.92 -11.90
CA SER A 22 -8.19 -12.84 -12.79
C SER A 22 -7.63 -11.63 -12.04
N ILE A 23 -6.66 -10.93 -12.63
CA ILE A 23 -6.16 -9.65 -12.10
C ILE A 23 -7.28 -8.62 -11.90
N ALA A 24 -8.34 -8.68 -12.71
CA ALA A 24 -9.49 -7.79 -12.60
C ALA A 24 -10.26 -7.94 -11.26
N THR A 25 -10.09 -9.07 -10.56
CA THR A 25 -10.72 -9.29 -9.25
C THR A 25 -9.82 -8.90 -8.09
N CYS A 26 -8.57 -8.50 -8.34
CA CYS A 26 -7.69 -7.99 -7.29
C CYS A 26 -8.30 -6.72 -6.70
N TRP A 27 -8.49 -6.70 -5.37
CA TRP A 27 -9.03 -5.54 -4.68
C TRP A 27 -8.19 -4.27 -4.92
N CYS A 28 -6.88 -4.40 -5.16
CA CYS A 28 -5.97 -3.27 -5.45
C CYS A 28 -6.21 -2.62 -6.81
N MET A 29 -6.96 -3.26 -7.71
CA MET A 29 -7.40 -2.66 -8.98
C MET A 29 -8.69 -1.84 -8.83
N ASN A 30 -9.39 -2.00 -7.72
CA ASN A 30 -10.68 -1.35 -7.48
C ASN A 30 -10.63 -0.31 -6.35
N THR A 31 -9.44 0.22 -6.04
CA THR A 31 -9.27 1.30 -5.05
C THR A 31 -9.42 2.67 -5.71
N GLY A 32 -9.99 3.64 -4.98
CA GLY A 32 -10.07 5.04 -5.43
C GLY A 32 -8.72 5.80 -5.39
N PHE A 33 -7.64 5.10 -5.06
CA PHE A 33 -6.29 5.63 -4.92
C PHE A 33 -5.29 4.70 -5.62
N SER A 34 -4.16 5.27 -6.05
CA SER A 34 -3.09 4.53 -6.73
C SER A 34 -2.29 3.68 -5.73
N ALA A 35 -2.56 2.37 -5.69
CA ALA A 35 -1.82 1.43 -4.86
C ALA A 35 -0.30 1.48 -5.11
N VAL A 36 0.09 1.67 -6.37
CA VAL A 36 1.50 1.74 -6.78
C VAL A 36 2.20 2.92 -6.13
N ASP A 37 1.58 4.09 -6.11
CA ASP A 37 2.20 5.30 -5.57
C ASP A 37 2.29 5.26 -4.05
N LEU A 38 1.25 4.75 -3.38
CA LEU A 38 1.28 4.50 -1.93
C LEU A 38 2.42 3.57 -1.53
N ILE A 39 2.59 2.45 -2.25
CA ILE A 39 3.65 1.48 -1.99
C ILE A 39 5.04 2.10 -2.23
N LYS A 40 5.23 2.84 -3.33
CA LYS A 40 6.50 3.53 -3.60
C LYS A 40 6.88 4.49 -2.48
N GLN A 41 5.92 5.31 -2.03
CA GLN A 41 6.15 6.26 -0.95
C GLN A 41 6.46 5.56 0.37
N TYR A 42 5.74 4.48 0.67
CA TYR A 42 6.02 3.66 1.85
C TYR A 42 7.43 3.06 1.81
N LEU A 43 7.86 2.51 0.67
CA LEU A 43 9.23 1.97 0.52
C LEU A 43 10.30 3.07 0.64
N HIS A 44 10.01 4.30 0.22
CA HIS A 44 10.89 5.45 0.45
C HIS A 44 11.05 5.77 1.93
N GLN A 45 9.99 5.67 2.72
CA GLN A 45 10.01 5.93 4.17
C GLN A 45 10.57 4.74 4.97
N HIS A 46 10.50 3.53 4.42
CA HIS A 46 10.90 2.28 5.06
C HIS A 46 11.87 1.48 4.19
N PRO A 47 13.12 1.96 3.98
CA PRO A 47 14.09 1.32 3.09
C PRO A 47 14.49 -0.10 3.52
N GLN A 48 14.26 -0.47 4.78
CA GLN A 48 14.45 -1.82 5.29
C GLN A 48 13.41 -2.83 4.78
N VAL A 49 12.28 -2.36 4.24
CA VAL A 49 11.23 -3.22 3.67
C VAL A 49 11.54 -3.46 2.21
N SER A 50 11.69 -4.73 1.83
CA SER A 50 11.85 -5.14 0.44
C SER A 50 10.57 -5.80 -0.05
N LEU A 51 9.95 -5.21 -1.07
CA LEU A 51 8.84 -5.83 -1.79
C LEU A 51 9.34 -6.43 -3.10
N ASN A 52 9.12 -7.73 -3.29
CA ASN A 52 9.29 -8.31 -4.61
C ASN A 52 8.16 -7.82 -5.54
N LYS A 53 8.47 -7.68 -6.83
CA LYS A 53 7.52 -7.19 -7.86
C LYS A 53 6.25 -8.03 -8.00
N GLN A 54 6.22 -9.22 -7.41
CA GLN A 54 5.10 -10.17 -7.46
C GLN A 54 4.35 -10.29 -6.12
N GLN A 55 4.69 -9.50 -5.10
CA GLN A 55 4.03 -9.57 -3.80
C GLN A 55 2.94 -8.50 -3.66
N CYS A 56 1.73 -8.92 -3.31
CA CYS A 56 0.64 -8.00 -2.98
C CYS A 56 0.72 -7.57 -1.50
N VAL A 57 0.52 -6.28 -1.25
CA VAL A 57 0.28 -5.69 0.08
C VAL A 57 -1.20 -5.76 0.38
N CYS A 58 -1.67 -6.24 1.54
CA CYS A 58 -3.12 -6.35 1.83
C CYS A 58 -3.86 -5.00 1.81
N ARG A 59 -5.20 -5.06 1.63
CA ARG A 59 -6.08 -3.89 1.64
C ARG A 59 -5.89 -3.02 2.88
N ASP A 60 -5.91 -3.63 4.06
CA ASP A 60 -5.83 -2.91 5.33
C ASP A 60 -4.51 -2.13 5.47
N CYS A 61 -3.40 -2.69 5.00
CA CYS A 61 -2.11 -1.99 4.99
C CYS A 61 -2.13 -0.82 4.01
N LEU A 62 -2.69 -1.01 2.83
CA LEU A 62 -2.78 0.03 1.81
C LEU A 62 -3.70 1.19 2.26
N GLU A 63 -4.84 0.87 2.88
CA GLU A 63 -5.76 1.87 3.46
C GLU A 63 -5.11 2.66 4.61
N LYS A 64 -4.33 2.00 5.48
CA LYS A 64 -3.55 2.68 6.53
C LYS A 64 -2.48 3.61 5.96
N MET A 65 -1.82 3.20 4.87
CA MET A 65 -0.87 4.06 4.16
C MET A 65 -1.59 5.29 3.59
N ALA A 66 -2.74 5.10 2.93
CA ALA A 66 -3.54 6.20 2.40
C ALA A 66 -4.02 7.16 3.50
N ALA A 67 -4.52 6.63 4.63
CA ALA A 67 -4.96 7.44 5.76
C ALA A 67 -3.81 8.25 6.39
N SER A 68 -2.62 7.65 6.48
CA SER A 68 -1.41 8.33 6.99
C SER A 68 -0.91 9.46 6.08
N GLN A 69 -1.21 9.40 4.78
CA GLN A 69 -0.88 10.49 3.86
C GLN A 69 -1.81 11.69 4.03
N LEU A 70 -3.09 11.44 4.33
CA LEU A 70 -4.06 12.51 4.56
C LEU A 70 -3.73 13.31 5.83
N THR A 71 -3.15 12.66 6.85
CA THR A 71 -2.71 13.35 8.07
C THR A 71 -1.39 14.10 7.89
N ALA A 72 -0.48 13.60 7.05
CA ALA A 72 0.79 14.27 6.75
C ALA A 72 0.65 15.54 5.89
N GLN A 73 -0.44 15.67 5.11
CA GLN A 73 -0.71 16.88 4.33
C GLN A 73 -1.34 18.03 5.14
N THR A 74 -1.87 17.75 6.33
CA THR A 74 -2.48 18.76 7.22
C THR A 74 -1.44 19.51 8.07
N SER A 75 -0.18 19.06 8.07
CA SER A 75 0.93 19.72 8.77
C SER A 75 1.76 20.65 7.87
N VAL A 76 1.16 21.25 6.83
CA VAL A 76 1.78 22.41 6.18
C VAL A 76 1.51 23.62 7.07
N GLN A 77 2.48 23.95 7.92
CA GLN A 77 2.51 25.21 8.66
C GLN A 77 2.51 26.33 7.61
N ILE A 78 1.37 27.01 7.48
CA ILE A 78 1.22 28.19 6.63
C ILE A 78 2.08 29.27 7.27
N TYR A 79 3.25 29.56 6.69
CA TYR A 79 4.08 30.68 7.12
C TYR A 79 3.36 31.98 6.74
N ILE A 80 2.91 32.73 7.74
CA ILE A 80 2.40 34.08 7.60
C ILE A 80 3.58 35.01 7.93
N PRO A 81 4.15 35.73 6.95
CA PRO A 81 5.15 36.76 7.25
C PRO A 81 4.48 37.93 7.99
N GLU A 82 5.22 38.48 8.96
CA GLU A 82 4.82 39.54 9.91
C GLU A 82 4.25 40.81 9.27
#